data_AF-A0A421KAJ8-F1
#
_entry.id   AF-A0A421KAJ8-F1
#
_cell.length_a   1.000
_cell.length_b   1.000
_cell.length_c   1.000
_cell.angle_alpha   90.00
_cell.angle_beta   90.00
_cell.angle_gamma   90.00
#
_symmetry.space_group_name_H-M   'P 1'
#
loop_
_entity.id
_entity.type
_entity.pdbx_description
1 polymer ?
#
loop_
_entity_poly.entity_id
_entity_poly.type
_entity_poly.pdbx_seq_one_letter_code
_entity_poly.pdbx_strand_id
1 'polypeptide(L)'
;MGLLTAEGSRRIARAVEDAEKSTAGEIVVAIIPESDDYAARELVFAIASGFIASVIMVIFSEQLIQLFDSLLWIDSALLFPLSMLAGALLAGSSAYALAQIPVLDRLIAGRHLMTEAVRRRALRHFTESGVYDTVDRTGVLLLVSVLEHRVELIADRGINKMVAANSWENIVAALVKGIKKGQTADAIEKAVRDIGGILAEHVPPRADDVNEIADVPTELEKGS
;
A
#
# COMPACT_ATOMS: atom_id res chain seq x y z
N MET A 1 -4.24 16.57 2.72
CA MET A 1 -3.21 16.68 3.78
C MET A 1 -2.09 15.77 3.32
N GLY A 2 -0.92 16.32 2.98
CA GLY A 2 0.18 15.54 2.38
C GLY A 2 0.63 14.41 3.31
N LEU A 3 1.12 13.31 2.73
CA LEU A 3 1.64 12.17 3.49
C LEU A 3 2.95 12.54 4.20
N LEU A 4 3.66 13.54 3.66
CA LEU A 4 4.80 14.17 4.30
C LEU A 4 4.48 15.62 4.69
N THR A 5 5.18 16.10 5.73
CA THR A 5 5.27 17.53 5.98
C THR A 5 6.13 18.19 4.89
N ALA A 6 5.87 19.47 4.60
CA ALA A 6 6.68 20.22 3.63
C ALA A 6 8.17 20.25 3.99
N GLU A 7 8.48 20.23 5.30
CA GLU A 7 9.86 20.11 5.78
C GLU A 7 10.45 18.73 5.53
N GLY A 8 9.70 17.65 5.79
CA GLY A 8 10.12 16.28 5.51
C GLY A 8 10.40 16.05 4.02
N SER A 9 9.51 16.52 3.14
CA SER A 9 9.70 16.44 1.69
C SER A 9 10.97 17.17 1.23
N ARG A 10 11.22 18.39 1.73
CA ARG A 10 12.47 19.13 1.42
C ARG A 10 13.73 18.42 1.93
N ARG A 11 13.67 17.78 3.09
CA ARG A 11 14.81 17.03 3.63
C ARG A 11 15.13 15.80 2.79
N ILE A 12 14.10 15.06 2.37
CA ILE A 12 14.26 13.90 1.48
C ILE A 12 14.83 14.35 0.13
N ALA A 13 14.29 15.41 -0.47
CA ALA A 13 14.80 15.94 -1.74
C ALA A 13 16.29 16.32 -1.67
N ARG A 14 16.72 17.01 -0.60
CA ARG A 14 18.14 17.30 -0.39
C ARG A 14 18.99 16.04 -0.23
N ALA A 15 18.47 15.01 0.43
CA ALA A 15 19.20 13.76 0.59
C ALA A 15 19.37 13.00 -0.73
N VAL A 16 18.39 13.11 -1.64
CA VAL A 16 18.49 12.58 -3.01
C VAL A 16 19.55 13.37 -3.78
N GLU A 17 19.43 14.70 -3.81
CA GLU A 17 20.40 15.59 -4.48
C GLU A 17 21.85 15.37 -3.97
N ASP A 18 22.03 15.22 -2.66
CA ASP A 18 23.34 14.99 -2.06
C ASP A 18 23.89 13.58 -2.36
N ALA A 19 23.01 12.57 -2.48
CA ALA A 19 23.40 11.22 -2.87
C ALA A 19 23.86 11.19 -4.33
N GLU A 20 23.09 11.78 -5.25
CA GLU A 20 23.34 11.79 -6.70
C GLU A 20 24.62 12.55 -7.07
N LYS A 21 25.08 13.52 -6.27
CA LYS A 21 26.42 14.13 -6.44
C LYS A 21 27.58 13.13 -6.37
N SER A 22 27.36 11.96 -5.77
CA SER A 22 28.38 10.95 -5.52
C SER A 22 28.25 9.70 -6.40
N THR A 23 27.30 9.67 -7.33
CA THR A 23 27.02 8.51 -8.18
C THR A 23 26.40 8.93 -9.51
N ALA A 24 26.69 8.22 -10.60
CA ALA A 24 25.96 8.36 -11.87
C ALA A 24 24.66 7.51 -11.88
N GLY A 25 23.99 7.43 -10.74
CA GLY A 25 22.82 6.59 -10.53
C GLY A 25 21.69 7.42 -9.95
N GLU A 26 20.50 7.26 -10.52
CA GLU A 26 19.31 8.05 -10.20
C GLU A 26 18.49 7.41 -9.08
N ILE A 27 18.01 8.20 -8.13
CA ILE A 27 17.21 7.73 -7.00
C ILE A 27 15.84 8.42 -7.00
N VAL A 28 14.79 7.66 -7.25
CA VAL A 28 13.41 8.15 -7.12
C VAL A 28 12.77 7.67 -5.84
N VAL A 29 12.18 8.61 -5.11
CA VAL A 29 11.37 8.34 -3.93
C VAL A 29 9.92 8.64 -4.22
N ALA A 30 9.05 7.65 -4.01
CA ALA A 30 7.61 7.80 -4.17
C ALA A 30 6.87 7.39 -2.91
N ILE A 31 5.85 8.15 -2.53
CA ILE A 31 5.00 7.84 -1.38
C ILE A 31 3.56 7.81 -1.84
N ILE A 32 2.85 6.74 -1.50
CA ILE A 32 1.49 6.52 -1.93
C ILE A 32 0.59 6.25 -0.72
N PRO A 33 -0.64 6.80 -0.68
CA PRO A 33 -1.57 6.51 0.40
C PRO A 33 -1.94 5.03 0.43
N GLU A 34 -2.16 4.45 -0.75
CA GLU A 34 -2.70 3.11 -0.97
C GLU A 34 -2.38 2.67 -2.39
N SER A 35 -2.06 1.38 -2.56
CA SER A 35 -1.56 0.84 -3.83
C SER A 35 -2.65 0.42 -4.82
N ASP A 36 -3.85 0.12 -4.33
CA ASP A 36 -4.95 -0.51 -5.07
C ASP A 36 -6.27 -0.20 -4.33
N ASP A 37 -7.43 -0.16 -4.99
CA ASP A 37 -8.66 0.37 -4.38
C ASP A 37 -9.40 -0.60 -3.42
N TYR A 38 -8.98 -1.87 -3.40
CA TYR A 38 -9.55 -3.01 -2.66
C TYR A 38 -11.09 -3.18 -2.72
N ALA A 39 -11.80 -2.44 -3.57
CA ALA A 39 -13.26 -2.33 -3.55
C ALA A 39 -13.95 -3.68 -3.83
N ALA A 40 -13.36 -4.48 -4.71
CA ALA A 40 -13.84 -5.84 -4.99
C ALA A 40 -13.82 -6.73 -3.73
N ARG A 41 -12.85 -6.54 -2.83
CA ARG A 41 -12.74 -7.31 -1.58
C ARG A 41 -13.74 -6.82 -0.53
N GLU A 42 -13.96 -5.52 -0.46
CA GLU A 42 -15.02 -4.93 0.38
C GLU A 42 -16.40 -5.48 0.00
N LEU A 43 -16.70 -5.55 -1.30
CA LEU A 43 -17.97 -6.09 -1.80
C LEU A 43 -18.13 -7.57 -1.49
N VAL A 44 -17.09 -8.38 -1.72
CA VAL A 44 -17.11 -9.81 -1.38
C VAL A 44 -17.33 -10.03 0.12
N PHE A 45 -16.69 -9.21 0.96
CA PHE A 45 -16.88 -9.25 2.41
C PHE A 45 -18.32 -8.90 2.82
N ALA A 46 -18.91 -7.88 2.21
CA ALA A 46 -20.31 -7.50 2.44
C ALA A 46 -21.31 -8.58 2.01
N ILE A 47 -21.08 -9.22 0.86
CA ILE A 47 -21.92 -10.34 0.41
C ILE A 47 -21.78 -11.53 1.36
N ALA A 48 -20.55 -11.85 1.77
CA ALA A 48 -20.28 -12.93 2.70
C ALA A 48 -20.94 -12.69 4.06
N SER A 49 -20.91 -11.46 4.60
CA SER A 49 -21.56 -11.14 5.88
C SER A 49 -23.08 -11.27 5.80
N GLY A 50 -23.72 -10.82 4.72
CA GLY A 50 -25.16 -10.99 4.49
C GLY A 50 -25.55 -12.46 4.37
N PHE A 51 -24.74 -13.27 3.68
CA PHE A 51 -24.95 -14.70 3.58
C PHE A 51 -24.81 -15.40 4.94
N ILE A 52 -23.76 -15.08 5.71
CA ILE A 52 -23.55 -15.62 7.06
C ILE A 52 -24.72 -15.24 7.98
N ALA A 53 -25.19 -14.00 7.94
CA ALA A 53 -26.34 -13.56 8.72
C ALA A 53 -27.60 -14.38 8.36
N SER A 54 -27.83 -14.64 7.07
CA SER A 54 -28.94 -15.49 6.61
C SER A 54 -28.83 -16.92 7.15
N VAL A 55 -27.63 -17.52 7.10
CA VAL A 55 -27.38 -18.87 7.65
C VAL A 55 -27.66 -18.90 9.16
N ILE A 56 -27.20 -17.90 9.91
CA ILE A 56 -27.46 -17.78 11.34
C ILE A 56 -28.97 -17.69 11.61
N MET A 57 -29.71 -16.86 10.86
CA MET A 57 -31.16 -16.75 11.03
C MET A 57 -31.91 -18.06 10.73
N VAL A 58 -31.43 -18.87 9.78
CA VAL A 58 -32.00 -20.21 9.54
C VAL A 58 -31.74 -21.14 10.73
N ILE A 59 -30.51 -21.14 11.27
CA ILE A 59 -30.15 -21.96 12.44
C ILE A 59 -31.01 -21.61 13.65
N PHE A 60 -31.34 -20.33 13.84
CA PHE A 60 -32.18 -19.84 14.93
C PHE A 60 -33.64 -19.55 14.52
N SER A 61 -34.12 -20.21 13.47
CA SER A 61 -35.43 -19.93 12.89
C SER A 61 -36.59 -20.15 13.86
N GLU A 62 -36.56 -21.21 14.66
CA GLU A 62 -37.60 -21.49 15.65
C GLU A 62 -37.70 -20.38 16.70
N GLN A 63 -36.56 -19.90 17.21
CA GLN A 63 -36.52 -18.83 18.20
C GLN A 63 -37.02 -17.50 17.60
N LEU A 64 -36.67 -17.23 16.34
CA LEU A 64 -37.14 -16.02 15.63
C LEU A 64 -38.64 -16.06 15.36
N ILE A 65 -39.19 -17.20 14.94
CA ILE A 65 -40.64 -17.37 14.71
C ILE A 65 -41.40 -17.19 16.02
N GLN A 66 -40.98 -17.84 17.11
CA GLN A 66 -41.59 -17.66 18.43
C GLN A 66 -41.55 -16.20 18.91
N LEU A 67 -40.44 -15.50 18.63
CA LEU A 67 -40.32 -14.07 18.93
C LEU A 67 -41.33 -13.25 18.11
N PHE A 68 -41.47 -13.49 16.81
CA PHE A 68 -42.43 -12.76 15.98
C PHE A 68 -43.88 -13.03 16.42
N ASP A 69 -44.23 -14.29 16.66
CA ASP A 69 -45.58 -14.67 17.08
C ASP A 69 -45.92 -14.02 18.43
N SER A 70 -44.97 -13.96 19.37
CA SER A 70 -45.19 -13.35 20.69
C SER A 70 -45.21 -11.82 20.69
N LEU A 71 -44.38 -11.19 19.87
CA LEU A 71 -44.16 -9.74 19.87
C LEU A 71 -45.09 -8.99 18.92
N LEU A 72 -45.34 -9.54 17.73
CA LEU A 72 -46.01 -8.83 16.64
C LEU A 72 -47.45 -9.30 16.39
N TRP A 73 -47.84 -10.48 16.89
CA TRP A 73 -49.17 -11.09 16.66
C TRP A 73 -49.58 -11.13 15.17
N ILE A 74 -48.61 -11.32 14.27
CA ILE A 74 -48.78 -11.39 12.81
C ILE A 74 -48.32 -12.77 12.35
N ASP A 75 -48.93 -13.29 11.28
CA ASP A 75 -48.54 -14.57 10.65
C ASP A 75 -47.06 -14.59 10.25
N SER A 76 -46.31 -15.55 10.80
CA SER A 76 -44.87 -15.70 10.65
C SER A 76 -44.45 -16.28 9.28
N ALA A 77 -45.38 -16.82 8.49
CA ALA A 77 -45.09 -17.41 7.18
C ALA A 77 -44.45 -16.42 6.18
N LEU A 78 -44.90 -15.15 6.19
CA LEU A 78 -44.31 -14.09 5.35
C LEU A 78 -43.25 -13.27 6.09
N LEU A 79 -43.36 -13.11 7.41
CA LEU A 79 -42.41 -12.31 8.19
C LEU A 79 -41.03 -12.95 8.25
N PHE A 80 -40.94 -14.28 8.36
CA PHE A 80 -39.63 -14.94 8.47
C PHE A 80 -38.76 -14.73 7.21
N PRO A 81 -39.23 -15.00 5.98
CA PRO A 81 -38.45 -14.71 4.76
C PRO A 81 -38.10 -13.23 4.59
N LEU A 82 -39.03 -12.31 4.91
CA LEU A 82 -38.76 -10.87 4.85
C LEU A 82 -37.70 -10.44 5.85
N SER A 83 -37.73 -11.00 7.07
CA SER A 83 -36.73 -10.73 8.09
C SER A 83 -35.35 -11.24 7.68
N MET A 84 -35.26 -12.38 7.00
CA MET A 84 -34.00 -12.88 6.45
C MET A 84 -33.42 -11.94 5.40
N LEU A 85 -34.25 -11.49 4.45
CA LEU A 85 -33.82 -10.51 3.44
C LEU A 85 -33.35 -9.21 4.10
N ALA A 86 -34.15 -8.68 5.04
CA ALA A 86 -33.79 -7.47 5.78
C ALA A 86 -32.49 -7.66 6.57
N GLY A 87 -32.33 -8.79 7.27
CA GLY A 87 -31.13 -9.13 8.03
C GLY A 87 -29.89 -9.26 7.15
N ALA A 88 -30.01 -9.92 5.98
CA ALA A 88 -28.93 -10.05 5.01
C ALA A 88 -28.49 -8.67 4.47
N LEU A 89 -29.44 -7.82 4.09
CA LEU A 89 -29.17 -6.47 3.59
C LEU A 89 -28.56 -5.58 4.68
N LEU A 90 -29.07 -5.65 5.91
CA LEU A 90 -28.53 -4.90 7.05
C LEU A 90 -27.11 -5.36 7.38
N ALA A 91 -26.86 -6.66 7.45
CA ALA A 91 -25.52 -7.19 7.73
C ALA A 91 -24.52 -6.86 6.62
N GLY A 92 -24.94 -6.99 5.36
CA GLY A 92 -24.13 -6.66 4.18
C GLY A 92 -23.80 -5.17 4.10
N SER A 93 -24.81 -4.30 4.19
CA SER A 93 -24.61 -2.85 4.18
C SER A 93 -23.78 -2.36 5.36
N SER A 94 -23.98 -2.92 6.55
CA SER A 94 -23.16 -2.60 7.74
C SER A 94 -21.70 -3.03 7.54
N ALA A 95 -21.47 -4.24 6.99
CA ALA A 95 -20.11 -4.71 6.70
C ALA A 95 -19.43 -3.87 5.63
N TYR A 96 -20.15 -3.45 4.58
CA TYR A 96 -19.63 -2.54 3.56
C TYR A 96 -19.28 -1.16 4.16
N ALA A 97 -20.17 -0.59 4.98
CA ALA A 97 -19.91 0.67 5.67
C ALA A 97 -18.70 0.60 6.61
N LEU A 98 -18.49 -0.54 7.27
CA LEU A 98 -17.30 -0.79 8.08
C LEU A 98 -16.05 -0.92 7.21
N ALA A 99 -16.14 -1.58 6.05
CA ALA A 99 -15.02 -1.78 5.15
C ALA A 99 -14.41 -0.46 4.64
N GLN A 100 -15.18 0.62 4.58
CA GLN A 100 -14.69 1.98 4.27
C GLN A 100 -13.68 2.54 5.30
N ILE A 101 -13.46 1.86 6.43
CA ILE A 101 -12.43 2.22 7.41
C ILE A 101 -11.10 1.60 6.94
N PRO A 102 -10.07 2.40 6.59
CA PRO A 102 -8.82 1.89 5.98
C PRO A 102 -8.10 0.82 6.82
N VAL A 103 -8.29 0.83 8.14
CA VAL A 103 -7.71 -0.17 9.04
C VAL A 103 -8.26 -1.58 8.77
N LEU A 104 -9.51 -1.70 8.30
CA LEU A 104 -10.17 -2.97 8.01
C LEU A 104 -9.75 -3.55 6.66
N ASP A 105 -9.37 -2.73 5.66
CA ASP A 105 -8.88 -3.23 4.37
C ASP A 105 -7.70 -4.17 4.54
N ARG A 106 -6.82 -3.87 5.49
CA ARG A 106 -5.68 -4.73 5.83
C ARG A 106 -6.07 -6.11 6.35
N LEU A 107 -7.22 -6.22 7.02
CA LEU A 107 -7.75 -7.51 7.48
C LEU A 107 -8.52 -8.22 6.36
N ILE A 108 -9.29 -7.48 5.56
CA ILE A 108 -10.17 -8.04 4.52
C ILE A 108 -9.37 -8.49 3.29
N ALA A 109 -8.47 -7.67 2.78
CA ALA A 109 -7.68 -7.99 1.58
C ALA A 109 -6.56 -9.00 1.87
N GLY A 110 -6.01 -8.98 3.08
CA GLY A 110 -4.95 -9.90 3.50
C GLY A 110 -3.55 -9.56 2.95
N ARG A 111 -2.53 -10.12 3.59
CA ARG A 111 -1.13 -9.71 3.40
C ARG A 111 -0.57 -9.99 1.99
N HIS A 112 -1.01 -11.08 1.35
CA HIS A 112 -0.46 -11.52 0.08
C HIS A 112 -0.87 -10.57 -1.06
N LEU A 113 -2.18 -10.30 -1.19
CA LEU A 113 -2.71 -9.35 -2.18
C LEU A 113 -2.12 -7.96 -2.01
N MET A 114 -2.01 -7.48 -0.78
CA MET A 114 -1.36 -6.19 -0.50
C MET A 114 0.12 -6.17 -0.94
N THR A 115 0.83 -7.30 -0.84
CA THR A 115 2.22 -7.37 -1.34
C THR A 115 2.25 -7.23 -2.85
N GLU A 116 1.37 -7.94 -3.55
CA GLU A 116 1.30 -7.89 -5.00
C GLU A 116 0.83 -6.52 -5.49
N ALA A 117 -0.15 -5.91 -4.83
CA ALA A 117 -0.64 -4.57 -5.12
C ALA A 117 0.49 -3.53 -5.08
N VAL A 118 1.23 -3.49 -3.97
CA VAL A 118 2.37 -2.59 -3.79
C VAL A 118 3.44 -2.83 -4.85
N ARG A 119 3.79 -4.10 -5.12
CA ARG A 119 4.78 -4.45 -6.14
C ARG A 119 4.33 -4.05 -7.55
N ARG A 120 3.07 -4.29 -7.92
CA ARG A 120 2.49 -3.86 -9.20
C ARG A 120 2.54 -2.34 -9.33
N ARG A 121 2.17 -1.63 -8.27
CA ARG A 121 2.18 -0.16 -8.25
C ARG A 121 3.59 0.41 -8.38
N ALA A 122 4.56 -0.17 -7.67
CA ALA A 122 5.96 0.19 -7.78
C ALA A 122 6.53 -0.07 -9.18
N LEU A 123 6.26 -1.24 -9.79
CA LEU A 123 6.70 -1.52 -11.16
C LEU A 123 6.07 -0.56 -12.18
N ARG A 124 4.78 -0.25 -12.02
CA ARG A 124 4.09 0.73 -12.87
C ARG A 124 4.78 2.09 -12.76
N HIS A 125 4.99 2.58 -11.54
CA HIS A 125 5.62 3.88 -11.32
C HIS A 125 7.09 3.92 -11.76
N PHE A 126 7.84 2.83 -11.58
CA PHE A 126 9.21 2.70 -12.09
C PHE A 126 9.27 2.86 -13.61
N THR A 127 8.26 2.35 -14.31
CA THR A 127 8.15 2.49 -15.77
C THR A 127 7.67 3.89 -16.17
N GLU A 128 6.71 4.47 -15.44
CA GLU A 128 6.16 5.80 -15.72
C GLU A 128 7.15 6.94 -15.43
N SER A 129 7.98 6.78 -14.40
CA SER A 129 8.98 7.78 -13.98
C SER A 129 10.19 7.87 -14.91
N GLY A 130 10.37 6.93 -15.84
CA GLY A 130 11.52 6.93 -16.74
C GLY A 130 12.86 6.54 -16.08
N VAL A 131 12.88 6.24 -14.78
CA VAL A 131 14.07 5.81 -14.00
C VAL A 131 14.81 4.62 -14.62
N TYR A 132 14.05 3.76 -15.29
CA TYR A 132 14.60 2.61 -15.99
C TYR A 132 15.34 2.99 -17.27
N ASP A 133 15.14 4.18 -17.87
CA ASP A 133 15.69 4.56 -19.17
C ASP A 133 16.97 5.40 -19.08
N THR A 134 17.69 5.27 -17.97
CA THR A 134 19.06 5.77 -17.83
C THR A 134 20.00 5.01 -18.76
N VAL A 135 21.04 5.69 -19.28
CA VAL A 135 22.01 5.13 -20.23
C VAL A 135 22.59 3.79 -19.75
N ASP A 136 22.87 3.68 -18.44
CA ASP A 136 23.50 2.51 -17.84
C ASP A 136 22.52 1.60 -17.06
N ARG A 137 21.21 1.88 -17.08
CA ARG A 137 20.19 1.12 -16.32
C ARG A 137 20.57 1.07 -14.83
N THR A 138 20.79 2.25 -14.24
CA THR A 138 21.31 2.43 -12.87
C THR A 138 20.29 3.00 -11.90
N GLY A 139 19.05 3.21 -12.35
CA GLY A 139 17.99 3.81 -11.56
C GLY A 139 17.47 2.91 -10.43
N VAL A 140 17.15 3.54 -9.29
CA VAL A 140 16.58 2.91 -8.10
C VAL A 140 15.32 3.65 -7.67
N LEU A 141 14.20 2.92 -7.54
CA LEU A 141 12.96 3.41 -6.95
C LEU A 141 12.79 2.90 -5.52
N LEU A 142 12.51 3.82 -4.61
CA LEU A 142 12.04 3.56 -3.26
C LEU A 142 10.58 4.00 -3.13
N LEU A 143 9.65 3.04 -3.14
CA LEU A 143 8.23 3.29 -2.98
C LEU A 143 7.76 2.94 -1.57
N VAL A 144 7.08 3.88 -0.90
CA VAL A 144 6.47 3.69 0.43
C VAL A 144 4.96 3.72 0.30
N SER A 145 4.30 2.60 0.63
CA SER A 145 2.83 2.48 0.66
C SER A 145 2.30 2.56 2.09
N VAL A 146 1.48 3.57 2.35
CA VAL A 146 1.04 3.92 3.70
C VAL A 146 -0.01 2.96 4.22
N LEU A 147 -1.07 2.63 3.46
CA LEU A 147 -2.13 1.73 3.93
C LEU A 147 -1.60 0.31 4.22
N GLU A 148 -0.82 -0.22 3.29
CA GLU A 148 -0.28 -1.58 3.33
C GLU A 148 0.88 -1.73 4.34
N HIS A 149 1.39 -0.61 4.89
CA HIS A 149 2.61 -0.56 5.70
C HIS A 149 3.79 -1.28 5.02
N ARG A 150 4.00 -1.01 3.74
CA ARG A 150 4.97 -1.70 2.90
C ARG A 150 5.89 -0.73 2.19
N VAL A 151 7.11 -1.20 1.96
CA VAL A 151 8.11 -0.52 1.17
C VAL A 151 8.52 -1.49 0.08
N GLU A 152 8.55 -1.00 -1.16
CA GLU A 152 9.13 -1.72 -2.29
C GLU A 152 10.35 -0.94 -2.77
N LEU A 153 11.49 -1.63 -2.90
CA LEU A 153 12.71 -1.09 -3.48
C LEU A 153 12.98 -1.83 -4.78
N ILE A 154 12.97 -1.10 -5.89
CA ILE A 154 13.21 -1.64 -7.23
C ILE A 154 14.47 -0.99 -7.77
N ALA A 155 15.51 -1.78 -7.98
CA ALA A 155 16.70 -1.37 -8.72
C ALA A 155 16.64 -1.96 -10.14
N ASP A 156 17.14 -1.22 -11.13
CA ASP A 156 17.24 -1.75 -12.49
C ASP A 156 18.30 -2.86 -12.59
N ARG A 157 18.29 -3.58 -13.73
CA ARG A 157 19.14 -4.73 -14.02
C ARG A 157 20.62 -4.42 -14.03
N GLY A 158 21.04 -3.18 -14.30
CA GLY A 158 22.45 -2.79 -14.25
C GLY A 158 23.00 -2.95 -12.83
N ILE A 159 22.29 -2.37 -11.86
CA ILE A 159 22.70 -2.34 -10.46
C ILE A 159 22.45 -3.67 -9.76
N ASN A 160 21.32 -4.32 -10.05
CA ASN A 160 21.00 -5.62 -9.45
C ASN A 160 22.00 -6.74 -9.81
N LYS A 161 22.80 -6.58 -10.87
CA LYS A 161 23.89 -7.50 -11.19
C LYS A 161 25.15 -7.26 -10.35
N MET A 162 25.33 -6.04 -9.85
CA MET A 162 26.53 -5.60 -9.14
C MET A 162 26.38 -5.73 -7.62
N VAL A 163 25.16 -5.58 -7.10
CA VAL A 163 24.86 -5.54 -5.66
C VAL A 163 24.26 -6.85 -5.19
N ALA A 164 24.71 -7.35 -4.04
CA ALA A 164 24.12 -8.51 -3.39
C ALA A 164 22.66 -8.23 -2.95
N ALA A 165 21.74 -9.18 -3.18
CA ALA A 165 20.32 -9.02 -2.85
C ALA A 165 20.06 -8.60 -1.39
N ASN A 166 20.87 -9.10 -0.45
CA ASN A 166 20.75 -8.81 0.98
C ASN A 166 20.97 -7.33 1.32
N SER A 167 21.68 -6.56 0.47
CA SER A 167 21.94 -5.13 0.71
C SER A 167 20.64 -4.32 0.69
N TRP A 168 19.76 -4.59 -0.29
CA TRP A 168 18.46 -3.94 -0.41
C TRP A 168 17.51 -4.35 0.73
N GLU A 169 17.51 -5.64 1.08
CA GLU A 169 16.68 -6.16 2.17
C GLU A 169 16.99 -5.48 3.52
N ASN A 170 18.28 -5.22 3.79
CA ASN A 170 18.70 -4.53 5.00
C ASN A 170 18.21 -3.07 5.06
N ILE A 171 18.26 -2.36 3.93
CA ILE A 171 17.76 -0.98 3.82
C ILE A 171 16.24 -0.96 4.06
N VAL A 172 15.51 -1.85 3.39
CA VAL A 172 14.05 -1.98 3.56
C VAL A 172 13.70 -2.31 5.01
N ALA A 173 14.42 -3.23 5.66
CA ALA A 173 14.19 -3.58 7.06
C ALA A 173 14.42 -2.39 8.02
N ALA A 174 15.49 -1.62 7.79
CA ALA A 174 15.79 -0.42 8.59
C ALA A 174 14.74 0.67 8.40
N LEU A 175 14.33 0.92 7.16
CA LEU A 175 13.29 1.88 6.80
C LEU A 175 11.95 1.53 7.45
N VAL A 176 11.51 0.28 7.32
CA VAL A 176 10.26 -0.21 7.95
C VAL A 176 10.30 -0.04 9.47
N LYS A 177 11.47 -0.26 10.10
CA LYS A 177 11.64 -0.04 11.55
C LYS A 177 11.52 1.43 11.94
N GLY A 178 12.04 2.35 11.13
CA GLY A 178 11.94 3.79 11.35
C GLY A 178 10.50 4.32 11.17
N ILE A 179 9.81 3.85 10.12
CA ILE A 179 8.40 4.18 9.87
C ILE A 179 7.52 3.74 11.06
N LYS A 180 7.73 2.51 11.57
CA LYS A 180 6.99 2.00 12.75
C LYS A 180 7.20 2.83 14.03
N LYS A 181 8.26 3.63 14.11
CA LYS A 181 8.52 4.55 15.23
C LYS A 181 7.93 5.95 15.03
N GLY A 182 7.21 6.19 13.94
CA GLY A 182 6.69 7.51 13.59
C GLY A 182 7.76 8.46 13.01
N GLN A 183 8.94 7.93 12.64
CA GLN A 183 10.07 8.70 12.12
C GLN A 183 10.19 8.54 10.60
N THR A 184 9.08 8.69 9.87
CA THR A 184 9.01 8.36 8.43
C THR A 184 10.01 9.15 7.59
N ALA A 185 10.06 10.48 7.75
CA ALA A 185 10.98 11.32 6.97
C ALA A 185 12.46 10.99 7.25
N ASP A 186 12.82 10.81 8.52
CA ASP A 186 14.18 10.43 8.92
C ASP A 186 14.57 9.05 8.39
N ALA A 187 13.61 8.11 8.39
CA ALA A 187 13.83 6.75 7.91
C ALA A 187 14.06 6.72 6.40
N ILE A 188 13.26 7.48 5.64
CA ILE A 188 13.42 7.62 4.17
C ILE A 188 14.75 8.32 3.86
N GLU A 189 15.07 9.42 4.55
CA GLU A 189 16.35 10.12 4.38
C GLU A 189 17.54 9.18 4.62
N LYS A 190 17.50 8.37 5.68
CA LYS A 190 18.54 7.37 5.93
C LYS A 190 18.61 6.34 4.80
N ALA A 191 17.46 5.83 4.33
CA ALA A 191 17.42 4.86 3.25
C ALA A 191 18.01 5.42 1.95
N VAL A 192 17.69 6.67 1.59
CA VAL A 192 18.26 7.36 0.43
C VAL A 192 19.78 7.47 0.54
N ARG A 193 20.30 7.86 1.70
CA ARG A 193 21.76 7.93 1.94
C ARG A 193 22.43 6.55 1.83
N ASP A 194 21.80 5.51 2.38
CA ASP A 194 22.31 4.13 2.30
C ASP A 194 22.31 3.64 0.84
N ILE A 195 21.25 3.94 0.06
CA ILE A 195 21.16 3.64 -1.38
C ILE A 195 22.27 4.39 -2.15
N GLY A 196 22.40 5.69 -1.92
CA GLY A 196 23.44 6.52 -2.54
C GLY A 196 24.85 6.01 -2.29
N GLY A 197 25.14 5.55 -1.07
CA GLY A 197 26.44 4.94 -0.75
C GLY A 197 26.72 3.66 -1.53
N ILE A 198 25.71 2.79 -1.71
CA ILE A 198 25.83 1.59 -2.54
C ILE A 198 26.05 1.96 -4.01
N LEU A 199 25.29 2.94 -4.51
CA LEU A 199 25.40 3.40 -5.89
C LEU A 199 26.79 4.01 -6.15
N ALA A 200 27.30 4.86 -5.26
CA ALA A 200 28.63 5.47 -5.37
C ALA A 200 29.77 4.44 -5.46
N GLU A 201 29.65 3.28 -4.81
CA GLU A 201 30.64 2.21 -4.86
C GLU A 201 30.67 1.48 -6.22
N HIS A 202 29.50 1.32 -6.86
CA HIS A 202 29.35 0.50 -8.08
C HIS A 202 29.22 1.34 -9.36
N VAL A 203 28.82 2.61 -9.23
CA VAL A 203 28.43 3.53 -10.30
C VAL A 203 28.99 4.94 -10.01
N PRO A 204 30.31 5.11 -9.92
CA PRO A 204 30.90 6.40 -9.58
C PRO A 204 30.52 7.49 -10.60
N PRO A 205 30.52 8.77 -10.17
CA PRO A 205 30.05 9.89 -10.98
C PRO A 205 30.94 10.10 -12.20
N ARG A 206 30.34 10.49 -13.33
CA ARG A 206 31.05 10.81 -14.57
C ARG A 206 31.09 12.32 -14.79
N ALA A 207 32.08 12.78 -15.54
CA ALA A 207 32.27 14.22 -15.79
C ALA A 207 31.20 14.83 -16.71
N ASP A 208 30.48 13.99 -17.45
CA ASP A 208 29.41 14.31 -18.40
C ASP A 208 28.02 13.92 -17.89
N ASP A 209 27.92 13.55 -16.61
CA ASP A 209 26.67 13.15 -15.99
C ASP A 209 25.72 14.35 -15.84
N VAL A 210 24.50 14.20 -16.35
CA VAL A 210 23.45 15.22 -16.31
C VAL A 210 22.29 14.60 -15.56
N ASN A 211 21.78 15.29 -14.55
CA ASN A 211 20.59 14.83 -13.84
C ASN A 211 19.41 14.66 -14.82
N GLU A 212 18.94 13.42 -14.97
CA GLU A 212 17.90 13.05 -15.92
C GLU A 212 16.49 13.13 -15.31
N ILE A 213 16.38 13.19 -13.96
CA ILE A 213 15.12 13.01 -13.22
C ILE A 213 14.95 14.10 -12.14
N ALA A 214 13.73 14.29 -11.62
CA ALA A 214 13.49 15.26 -10.55
C ALA A 214 13.71 14.64 -9.16
N ASP A 215 14.55 15.27 -8.35
CA ASP A 215 14.98 14.80 -7.01
C ASP A 215 13.87 14.91 -5.94
N VAL A 216 12.70 15.46 -6.30
CA VAL A 216 11.62 15.73 -5.35
C VAL A 216 10.81 14.46 -5.13
N PRO A 217 10.57 14.04 -3.86
CA PRO A 217 9.74 12.88 -3.60
C PRO A 217 8.34 13.10 -4.15
N THR A 218 7.86 12.17 -4.97
CA THR A 218 6.56 12.26 -5.62
C THR A 218 5.49 11.67 -4.71
N GLU A 219 4.50 12.48 -4.31
CA GLU A 219 3.27 11.97 -3.69
C GLU A 219 2.33 11.52 -4.82
N LEU A 220 2.11 10.21 -4.94
CA LEU A 220 1.19 9.68 -5.97
C LEU A 220 -0.24 9.67 -5.45
N GLU A 221 -1.18 9.85 -6.37
CA GLU A 221 -2.60 9.64 -6.07
C GLU A 221 -2.89 8.17 -5.71
N LYS A 222 -3.98 7.97 -4.95
CA LYS A 222 -4.49 6.66 -4.57
C LYS A 222 -4.61 5.76 -5.80
N GLY A 223 -4.17 4.51 -5.66
CA GLY A 223 -4.29 3.51 -6.73
C GLY A 223 -5.75 3.32 -7.15
N SER A 224 -5.96 3.26 -8.47
CA SER A 224 -7.18 2.77 -9.12
C SER A 224 -6.94 1.42 -9.79
#